data_AF-A0A6I4TM37-F1
#
_entry.id   AF-A0A6I4TM37-F1
#
_cell.length_a   1.000
_cell.length_b   1.000
_cell.length_c   1.000
_cell.angle_alpha   90.00
_cell.angle_beta   90.00
_cell.angle_gamma   90.00
#
_symmetry.space_group_name_H-M   'P 1'
#
loop_
_entity.id
_entity.type
_entity.pdbx_description
1 polymer ?
#
loop_
_entity_poly.entity_id
_entity_poly.type
_entity_poly.pdbx_seq_one_letter_code
_entity_poly.pdbx_strand_id
1 'polypeptide(L)'
;MLLLAACNQERSEPEPAQQAPSPEEIAGTYEATLADGSTIRHTLNADGTYLDTDADGNPAENGNWRLEGTQLCYDPEGSEPEACYDQGTNASVKRIENEAPAPE
;
A
#
# COMPACT_ATOMS: atom_id res chain seq x y z
N MET A 1 50.09 -32.85 -17.27
CA MET A 1 49.59 -32.22 -16.04
C MET A 1 49.13 -30.81 -16.37
N LEU A 2 47.84 -30.63 -16.70
CA LEU A 2 47.20 -29.31 -16.82
C LEU A 2 46.31 -29.13 -15.60
N LEU A 3 46.65 -28.19 -14.73
CA LEU A 3 45.79 -27.73 -13.64
C LEU A 3 44.89 -26.63 -14.21
N LEU A 4 43.63 -26.97 -14.49
CA LEU A 4 42.61 -25.97 -14.81
C LEU A 4 42.10 -25.35 -13.51
N ALA A 5 42.25 -24.03 -13.43
CA ALA A 5 41.66 -23.16 -12.44
C ALA A 5 40.13 -23.41 -12.36
N ALA A 6 39.65 -23.83 -11.20
CA ALA A 6 38.25 -23.66 -10.85
C ALA A 6 38.16 -22.38 -10.02
N CYS A 7 37.67 -21.32 -10.65
CA CYS A 7 37.22 -20.11 -9.99
C CYS A 7 36.28 -20.52 -8.85
N ASN A 8 36.68 -20.21 -7.63
CA ASN A 8 35.80 -20.18 -6.47
C ASN A 8 34.87 -18.97 -6.63
N GLN A 9 33.96 -19.06 -7.59
CA GLN A 9 32.77 -18.24 -7.57
C GLN A 9 31.95 -18.73 -6.40
N GLU A 10 32.18 -18.10 -5.24
CA GLU A 10 31.12 -17.86 -4.27
C GLU A 10 29.92 -17.36 -5.06
N ARG A 11 29.09 -18.32 -5.49
CA ARG A 11 27.75 -18.09 -5.93
C ARG A 11 27.09 -17.53 -4.68
N SER A 12 27.05 -16.21 -4.59
CA SER A 12 26.10 -15.51 -3.76
C SER A 12 24.75 -16.08 -4.16
N GLU A 13 24.27 -17.01 -3.34
CA GLU A 13 22.89 -17.43 -3.35
C GLU A 13 22.10 -16.11 -3.23
N PRO A 14 21.21 -15.78 -4.17
CA PRO A 14 20.42 -14.57 -4.02
C PRO A 14 19.69 -14.71 -2.70
N GLU A 15 20.05 -13.86 -1.74
CA GLU A 15 19.26 -13.62 -0.54
C GLU A 15 17.81 -13.47 -1.01
N PRO A 16 16.83 -14.18 -0.42
CA PRO A 16 15.46 -14.12 -0.92
C PRO A 16 15.06 -12.65 -0.99
N ALA A 17 14.89 -12.15 -2.22
CA ALA A 17 14.42 -10.80 -2.44
C ALA A 17 13.10 -10.70 -1.68
N GLN A 18 13.06 -9.85 -0.65
CA GLN A 18 11.82 -9.54 0.04
C GLN A 18 10.87 -9.03 -1.04
N GLN A 19 9.87 -9.85 -1.39
CA GLN A 19 8.89 -9.47 -2.39
C GLN A 19 8.12 -8.27 -1.83
N ALA A 20 7.99 -7.22 -2.63
CA ALA A 20 7.08 -6.13 -2.30
C ALA A 20 5.66 -6.71 -2.14
N PRO A 21 4.85 -6.15 -1.22
CA PRO A 21 3.48 -6.63 -1.04
C PRO A 21 2.69 -6.49 -2.35
N SER A 22 1.78 -7.41 -2.57
CA SER A 22 0.80 -7.32 -3.66
C SER A 22 -0.30 -6.31 -3.33
N PRO A 23 -0.97 -5.72 -4.34
CA PRO A 23 -2.12 -4.86 -4.09
C PRO A 23 -3.21 -5.52 -3.24
N GLU A 24 -3.44 -6.82 -3.39
CA GLU A 24 -4.41 -7.59 -2.62
C GLU A 24 -4.06 -7.68 -1.12
N GLU A 25 -2.77 -7.69 -0.78
CA GLU A 25 -2.31 -7.68 0.62
C GLU A 25 -2.54 -6.31 1.27
N ILE A 26 -2.47 -5.23 0.48
CA ILE A 26 -2.66 -3.85 0.95
C ILE A 26 -4.12 -3.41 0.90
N ALA A 27 -4.91 -3.92 -0.05
CA ALA A 27 -6.33 -3.58 -0.18
C ALA A 27 -7.10 -3.84 1.12
N GLY A 28 -8.02 -2.93 1.46
CA GLY A 28 -8.80 -2.97 2.68
C GLY A 28 -9.32 -1.60 3.10
N THR A 29 -10.07 -1.60 4.20
CA THR A 29 -10.59 -0.37 4.81
C THR A 29 -9.80 -0.04 6.07
N TYR A 30 -9.43 1.23 6.18
CA TYR A 30 -8.59 1.78 7.22
C TYR A 30 -9.29 2.94 7.89
N GLU A 31 -9.13 3.05 9.20
CA GLU A 31 -9.48 4.25 9.96
C GLU A 31 -8.21 5.06 10.18
N ALA A 32 -8.26 6.36 9.88
CA ALA A 32 -7.19 7.29 10.22
C ALA A 32 -7.74 8.42 11.07
N THR A 33 -7.08 8.68 12.20
CA THR A 33 -7.33 9.89 13.01
C THR A 33 -6.41 11.00 12.52
N LEU A 34 -7.00 12.11 12.09
CA LEU A 34 -6.29 13.29 11.61
C LEU A 34 -5.74 14.13 12.78
N ALA A 35 -4.88 15.11 12.47
CA ALA A 35 -4.23 15.97 13.47
C ALA A 35 -5.21 16.84 14.26
N ASP A 36 -6.39 17.13 13.71
CA ASP A 36 -7.47 17.87 14.37
C ASP A 36 -8.36 16.98 15.27
N GLY A 37 -8.08 15.67 15.33
CA GLY A 37 -8.83 14.68 16.10
C GLY A 37 -10.05 14.11 15.38
N SER A 38 -10.35 14.57 14.17
CA SER A 38 -11.37 13.95 13.33
C SER A 38 -10.92 12.58 12.83
N THR A 39 -11.88 11.76 12.41
CA THR A 39 -11.63 10.43 11.87
C THR A 39 -12.13 10.35 10.43
N ILE A 40 -11.30 9.80 9.56
CA ILE A 40 -11.67 9.45 8.19
C ILE A 40 -11.57 7.95 8.00
N ARG A 41 -12.32 7.43 7.03
CA ARG A 41 -12.22 6.06 6.58
C ARG A 41 -11.70 6.02 5.15
N HIS A 42 -10.56 5.36 5.01
CA HIS A 42 -9.83 5.21 3.76
C HIS A 42 -10.00 3.77 3.24
N THR A 43 -10.57 3.61 2.06
CA THR A 43 -10.76 2.31 1.42
C THR A 43 -9.87 2.17 0.21
N LEU A 44 -8.97 1.19 0.23
CA LEU A 44 -8.11 0.81 -0.89
C LEU A 44 -8.68 -0.45 -1.54
N ASN A 45 -9.13 -0.34 -2.79
CA ASN A 45 -9.57 -1.48 -3.58
C ASN A 45 -8.39 -2.13 -4.31
N ALA A 46 -8.36 -3.45 -4.40
CA ALA A 46 -7.29 -4.20 -5.06
C ALA A 46 -7.15 -3.88 -6.57
N ASP A 47 -8.16 -3.26 -7.18
CA ASP A 47 -8.11 -2.80 -8.58
C ASP A 47 -7.31 -1.49 -8.78
N GLY A 48 -6.78 -0.90 -7.70
CA GLY A 48 -6.02 0.34 -7.75
C GLY A 48 -6.89 1.60 -7.66
N THR A 49 -8.12 1.50 -7.17
CA THR A 49 -8.95 2.66 -6.81
C THR A 49 -9.04 2.86 -5.30
N TYR A 50 -9.23 4.09 -4.84
CA TYR A 50 -9.48 4.39 -3.43
C TYR A 50 -10.65 5.35 -3.23
N LEU A 51 -11.24 5.31 -2.03
CA LEU A 51 -12.26 6.23 -1.57
C LEU A 51 -12.02 6.59 -0.11
N ASP A 52 -11.91 7.88 0.15
CA ASP A 52 -11.98 8.47 1.48
C ASP A 52 -13.41 8.91 1.81
N THR A 53 -13.81 8.62 3.04
CA THR A 53 -15.09 9.06 3.59
C THR A 53 -14.89 9.73 4.95
N ASP A 54 -15.76 10.68 5.27
CA ASP A 54 -15.87 11.21 6.63
C ASP A 54 -16.44 10.17 7.61
N ALA A 55 -16.55 10.53 8.88
CA ALA A 55 -17.08 9.65 9.92
C ALA A 55 -18.56 9.25 9.70
N ASP A 56 -19.33 10.04 8.93
CA ASP A 56 -20.72 9.79 8.58
C ASP A 56 -20.86 8.95 7.29
N GLY A 57 -19.75 8.67 6.60
CA GLY A 57 -19.70 7.89 5.36
C GLY A 57 -19.89 8.72 4.10
N ASN A 58 -19.87 10.06 4.17
CA ASN A 58 -19.93 10.89 2.97
C ASN A 58 -18.57 10.88 2.26
N PRO A 59 -18.55 10.85 0.92
CA PRO A 59 -17.31 10.86 0.15
C PRO A 59 -16.56 12.19 0.38
N ALA A 60 -15.27 12.07 0.71
CA ALA A 60 -14.37 13.21 0.91
C ALA A 60 -13.39 13.35 -0.27
N GLU A 61 -12.80 12.25 -0.71
CA GLU A 61 -11.85 12.19 -1.83
C GLU A 61 -11.90 10.81 -2.48
N ASN A 62 -11.58 10.71 -3.76
CA ASN A 62 -11.40 9.43 -4.43
C ASN A 62 -10.34 9.55 -5.54
N GLY A 63 -9.82 8.43 -6.00
CA GLY A 63 -8.82 8.42 -7.07
C GLY A 63 -8.20 7.05 -7.28
N ASN A 64 -6.99 7.05 -7.84
CA ASN A 64 -6.21 5.85 -8.08
C ASN A 64 -5.07 5.71 -7.07
N TRP A 65 -4.67 4.47 -6.79
CA TRP A 65 -3.47 4.19 -6.02
C TRP A 65 -2.64 3.09 -6.66
N ARG A 66 -1.34 3.11 -6.41
CA ARG A 66 -0.41 2.05 -6.80
C ARG A 66 0.74 1.90 -5.81
N LEU A 67 1.42 0.75 -5.88
CA LEU A 67 2.68 0.53 -5.19
C LEU A 67 3.86 0.89 -6.09
N GLU A 68 4.79 1.69 -5.56
CA GLU A 68 6.10 1.93 -6.15
C GLU A 68 7.17 1.44 -5.17
N GLY A 69 7.59 0.18 -5.33
CA GLY A 69 8.43 -0.49 -4.34
C GLY A 69 7.70 -0.68 -3.01
N THR A 70 8.15 0.03 -1.96
CA THR A 70 7.50 0.06 -0.64
C THR A 70 6.65 1.31 -0.42
N GLN A 71 6.53 2.17 -1.43
CA GLN A 71 5.77 3.42 -1.34
C GLN A 71 4.35 3.20 -1.86
N LEU A 72 3.40 3.88 -1.23
CA LEU A 72 2.02 3.94 -1.67
C LEU A 72 1.78 5.30 -2.32
N CYS A 73 1.50 5.29 -3.62
CA CYS A 73 1.28 6.48 -4.43
C CYS A 73 -0.21 6.68 -4.68
N TYR A 74 -0.69 7.91 -4.48
CA TYR A 74 -2.08 8.31 -4.66
C TYR A 74 -2.19 9.36 -5.75
N ASP A 75 -3.07 9.11 -6.72
CA ASP A 75 -3.44 10.00 -7.80
C ASP A 75 -4.91 10.39 -7.63
N PRO A 76 -5.22 11.48 -6.89
CA PRO A 76 -6.58 11.91 -6.63
C PRO A 76 -7.29 12.36 -7.91
N GLU A 77 -8.61 12.12 -8.00
CA GLU A 77 -9.40 12.73 -9.06
C GLU A 77 -9.38 14.27 -8.92
N GLY A 78 -8.93 14.96 -9.96
CA GLY A 78 -8.94 16.42 -9.98
C GLY A 78 -7.70 17.01 -10.63
N SER A 79 -7.19 18.09 -10.04
CA SER A 79 -5.97 18.78 -10.52
C SER A 79 -4.79 18.64 -9.57
N GLU A 80 -4.97 17.88 -8.48
CA GLU A 80 -3.89 17.61 -7.53
C GLU A 80 -2.92 16.60 -8.16
N PRO A 81 -1.61 16.83 -8.03
CA PRO A 81 -0.63 15.89 -8.56
C PRO A 81 -0.56 14.65 -7.68
N GLU A 82 -0.15 13.54 -8.28
CA GLU A 82 0.17 12.34 -7.53
C GLU A 82 1.23 12.57 -6.44
N ALA A 83 1.04 11.92 -5.30
CA ALA A 83 1.98 11.90 -4.19
C ALA A 83 2.25 10.48 -3.67
N CYS A 84 3.52 10.17 -3.43
CA CYS A 84 3.97 8.87 -2.91
C CYS A 84 4.44 8.99 -1.47
N TYR A 85 3.99 8.06 -0.63
CA TYR A 85 4.30 8.04 0.80
C TYR A 85 4.93 6.71 1.19
N ASP A 86 5.95 6.75 2.04
CA ASP A 86 6.47 5.54 2.66
C ASP A 86 5.38 4.91 3.56
N GLN A 87 5.22 3.60 3.46
CA GLN A 87 4.30 2.82 4.29
C GLN A 87 4.76 2.90 5.76
N GLY A 88 4.27 3.91 6.49
CA GLY A 88 4.43 4.06 7.94
C GLY A 88 5.17 5.33 8.37
N THR A 89 4.47 6.18 9.14
CA THR A 89 4.87 6.72 10.47
C THR A 89 4.06 7.94 10.93
N ASN A 90 3.21 8.55 10.08
CA ASN A 90 2.62 9.86 10.42
C ASN A 90 1.13 9.87 10.78
N ALA A 91 0.43 8.74 10.71
CA ALA A 91 -0.97 8.64 11.14
C ALA A 91 -1.19 7.35 11.95
N SER A 92 -2.05 7.44 12.98
CA SER A 92 -2.60 6.28 13.67
C SER A 92 -3.58 5.58 12.73
N VAL A 93 -3.06 4.88 11.73
CA VAL A 93 -3.87 4.13 10.75
C VAL A 93 -4.14 2.75 11.34
N LYS A 94 -5.41 2.43 11.53
CA LYS A 94 -5.85 1.09 11.94
C LYS A 94 -6.60 0.45 10.79
N ARG A 95 -6.15 -0.71 10.34
CA ARG A 95 -6.97 -1.56 9.47
C ARG A 95 -8.20 -2.01 10.25
N ILE A 96 -9.38 -1.64 9.78
CA ILE A 96 -10.64 -2.12 10.34
C ILE A 96 -10.95 -3.39 9.55
N GLU A 97 -10.51 -4.52 10.09
CA GLU A 97 -10.48 -5.83 9.45
C GLU A 97 -11.79 -6.24 8.73
N ASN A 98 -11.69 -6.69 7.48
CA ASN A 98 -12.43 -7.77 6.81
C ASN A 98 -13.86 -8.12 7.29
N GLU A 99 -14.83 -7.22 7.19
CA GLU A 99 -16.18 -7.69 6.80
C GLU A 99 -16.20 -7.71 5.28
N ALA A 100 -15.90 -8.88 4.71
CA ALA A 100 -16.33 -9.16 3.35
C ALA A 100 -17.82 -8.75 3.26
N PRO A 101 -18.26 -8.06 2.19
CA PRO A 101 -19.70 -7.84 2.02
C PRO A 101 -20.37 -9.21 2.11
N ALA A 102 -21.27 -9.38 3.08
CA ALA A 102 -22.03 -10.61 3.21
C ALA A 102 -22.67 -10.90 1.85
N PRO A 103 -22.47 -12.08 1.25
CA PRO A 103 -23.21 -12.43 0.04
C PRO A 103 -24.69 -12.48 0.42
N GLU A 104 -25.51 -11.64 -0.23
CA GLU A 104 -26.98 -11.74 -0.21
C GLU A 104 -27.47 -13.03 -0.88
#